data_AF-A0AAN6WC73-F1
#
_entry.id   AF-A0AAN6WC73-F1
#
_cell.length_a   1.000
_cell.length_b   1.000
_cell.length_c   1.000
_cell.angle_alpha   90.00
_cell.angle_beta   90.00
_cell.angle_gamma   90.00
#
_symmetry.space_group_name_H-M   'P 1'
#
loop_
_entity.id
_entity.type
_entity.pdbx_description
1 polymer ?
#
loop_
_entity_poly.entity_id
_entity_poly.type
_entity_poly.pdbx_seq_one_letter_code
_entity_poly.pdbx_strand_id
1 'polypeptide(L)'
;MENLSENQIALIRHWGSYGQKGTTPNHRVTPHEWRNQPFSKPITTPWHVDIRPDQLPLLMLGFLPRNKSANTHVRMALVPGDTIRTHIFMSMSQNPNMSASEDKWFIYSDGPDPMTGHVRLHMHRSWSGNKQVELLMDTGLGGYGKDGKGASIEAITWEADEEKMWKDASAETYMEVAREVCSWVLNVQLGASDDAGVAVQLSRELPIAAELTAAMEILPPVNGSVYSRNY
;
A
#
# COMPACT_ATOMS: atom_id res chain seq x y z
N MET A 1 -29.35 -15.77 6.11
CA MET A 1 -27.87 -15.76 6.00
C MET A 1 -27.33 -16.44 7.24
N GLU A 2 -27.47 -17.76 7.34
CA GLU A 2 -27.23 -18.48 8.59
C GLU A 2 -26.12 -19.52 8.36
N ASN A 3 -25.11 -19.48 9.24
CA ASN A 3 -23.91 -20.34 9.32
C ASN A 3 -22.62 -19.82 8.65
N LEU A 4 -22.31 -18.52 8.75
CA LEU A 4 -20.91 -18.08 8.61
C LEU A 4 -20.20 -18.25 9.96
N SER A 5 -19.02 -18.86 9.97
CA SER A 5 -18.18 -18.92 11.17
C SER A 5 -17.64 -17.54 11.52
N GLU A 6 -17.25 -17.32 12.78
CA GLU A 6 -16.63 -16.07 13.21
C GLU A 6 -15.39 -15.73 12.36
N ASN A 7 -14.61 -16.73 11.98
CA ASN A 7 -13.46 -16.57 11.09
C ASN A 7 -13.87 -16.11 9.68
N GLN A 8 -14.97 -16.62 9.14
CA GLN A 8 -15.51 -16.17 7.85
C GLN A 8 -16.04 -14.73 7.95
N ILE A 9 -16.70 -14.38 9.04
CA ILE A 9 -17.18 -13.01 9.29
C ILE A 9 -15.98 -12.06 9.42
N ALA A 10 -14.94 -12.45 10.15
CA ALA A 10 -13.70 -11.69 10.28
C ALA A 10 -13.02 -11.51 8.92
N LEU A 11 -12.91 -12.58 8.11
CA LEU A 11 -12.35 -12.53 6.76
C LEU A 11 -13.16 -11.61 5.83
N ILE A 12 -14.50 -11.66 5.90
CA ILE A 12 -15.39 -10.78 5.11
C ILE A 12 -15.22 -9.32 5.53
N ARG A 13 -15.19 -9.04 6.84
CA ARG A 13 -14.94 -7.67 7.35
C ARG A 13 -13.56 -7.18 6.93
N HIS A 14 -12.56 -8.04 7.04
CA HIS A 14 -11.19 -7.75 6.68
C HIS A 14 -11.07 -7.45 5.17
N TRP A 15 -11.61 -8.32 4.31
CA TRP A 15 -11.69 -8.08 2.88
C TRP A 15 -12.47 -6.79 2.56
N GLY A 16 -13.54 -6.54 3.31
CA GLY A 16 -14.29 -5.29 3.25
C GLY A 16 -13.45 -4.06 3.60
N SER A 17 -12.42 -4.15 4.44
CA SER A 17 -11.55 -3.03 4.83
C SER A 17 -10.37 -2.80 3.87
N TYR A 18 -9.80 -3.88 3.32
CA TYR A 18 -8.55 -3.85 2.56
C TYR A 18 -8.69 -4.08 1.06
N GLY A 19 -9.78 -4.72 0.62
CA GLY A 19 -10.06 -5.03 -0.77
C GLY A 19 -9.43 -6.33 -1.25
N GLN A 20 -9.32 -6.50 -2.57
CA GLN A 20 -8.66 -7.66 -3.16
C GLN A 20 -7.14 -7.57 -2.99
N LYS A 21 -6.51 -8.74 -2.89
CA LYS A 21 -5.05 -8.84 -2.97
C LYS A 21 -4.59 -8.30 -4.32
N GLY A 22 -3.71 -7.31 -4.27
CA GLY A 22 -3.20 -6.67 -5.46
C GLY A 22 -2.42 -7.64 -6.34
N THR A 23 -2.55 -7.50 -7.65
CA THR A 23 -1.54 -8.05 -8.56
C THR A 23 -0.32 -7.15 -8.48
N THR A 24 0.86 -7.72 -8.23
CA THR A 24 2.11 -6.94 -8.21
C THR A 24 2.27 -6.19 -9.54
N PRO A 25 2.42 -4.86 -9.52
CA PRO A 25 2.68 -4.08 -10.72
C PRO A 25 3.96 -4.56 -11.43
N ASN A 26 3.96 -4.52 -12.76
CA ASN A 26 5.16 -4.78 -13.57
C ASN A 26 6.08 -3.56 -13.72
N HIS A 27 5.72 -2.44 -13.10
CA HIS A 27 6.46 -1.18 -13.08
C HIS A 27 6.23 -0.50 -11.73
N ARG A 28 7.14 0.42 -11.35
CA ARG A 28 6.94 1.25 -10.17
C ARG A 28 5.76 2.19 -10.40
N VAL A 29 4.77 2.10 -9.53
CA VAL A 29 3.62 3.00 -9.51
C VAL A 29 4.10 4.40 -9.13
N THR A 30 3.68 5.40 -9.90
CA THR A 30 4.03 6.81 -9.70
C THR A 30 2.83 7.63 -9.21
N PRO A 31 3.05 8.77 -8.53
CA PRO A 31 1.96 9.60 -8.03
C PRO A 31 0.97 10.05 -9.13
N HIS A 32 1.43 10.21 -10.37
CA HIS A 32 0.60 10.70 -11.48
C HIS A 32 -0.42 9.69 -12.01
N GLU A 33 -0.30 8.42 -11.64
CA GLU A 33 -1.19 7.36 -12.12
C GLU A 33 -2.55 7.33 -11.41
N TRP A 34 -2.69 8.09 -10.32
CA TRP A 34 -3.91 8.15 -9.55
C TRP A 34 -4.11 9.50 -8.86
N ARG A 35 -5.34 9.77 -8.43
CA ARG A 35 -5.62 10.94 -7.58
C ARG A 35 -4.91 10.78 -6.24
N ASN A 36 -4.15 11.80 -5.86
CA ASN A 36 -3.48 11.86 -4.57
C ASN A 36 -3.62 13.27 -3.98
N GLN A 37 -3.85 13.33 -2.68
CA GLN A 37 -3.86 14.55 -1.88
C GLN A 37 -2.88 14.35 -0.73
N PRO A 38 -1.93 15.27 -0.51
CA PRO A 38 -0.97 15.18 0.58
C PRO A 38 -1.64 15.39 1.95
N PHE A 39 -0.89 15.13 3.01
CA PHE A 39 -1.30 15.51 4.36
C PHE A 39 -1.45 17.02 4.50
N SER A 40 -2.36 17.44 5.37
CA SER A 40 -2.62 18.82 5.75
C SER A 40 -1.91 19.16 7.06
N LYS A 41 -1.98 18.27 8.05
CA LYS A 41 -1.33 18.37 9.36
C LYS A 41 -0.64 17.04 9.69
N PRO A 42 0.51 16.74 9.07
CA PRO A 42 1.20 15.47 9.31
C PRO A 42 1.74 15.39 10.74
N ILE A 43 1.49 14.27 11.43
CA ILE A 43 2.19 13.88 12.66
C ILE A 43 3.03 12.65 12.36
N THR A 44 4.27 12.65 12.85
CA THR A 44 5.23 11.56 12.65
C THR A 44 5.62 10.96 13.99
N THR A 45 5.76 9.65 14.06
CA THR A 45 6.30 8.95 15.24
C THR A 45 7.30 7.88 14.80
N PRO A 46 8.40 7.69 15.55
CA PRO A 46 9.36 6.62 15.27
C PRO A 46 8.66 5.25 15.28
N TRP A 47 9.00 4.40 14.32
CA TRP A 47 8.47 3.07 14.22
C TRP A 47 9.46 2.16 13.52
N HIS A 48 10.24 1.42 14.31
CA HIS A 48 11.26 0.53 13.81
C HIS A 48 10.68 -0.86 13.50
N VAL A 49 10.72 -1.27 12.24
CA VAL A 49 10.26 -2.60 11.80
C VAL A 49 11.14 -3.13 10.69
N ASP A 50 11.71 -4.32 10.89
CA ASP A 50 12.51 -4.99 9.87
C ASP A 50 11.68 -5.37 8.64
N ILE A 51 12.27 -5.17 7.46
CA ILE A 51 11.73 -5.56 6.16
C ILE A 51 12.63 -6.64 5.60
N ARG A 52 12.03 -7.78 5.24
CA ARG A 52 12.79 -8.84 4.58
C ARG A 52 13.29 -8.38 3.20
N PRO A 53 14.54 -8.73 2.81
CA PRO A 53 15.10 -8.30 1.53
C PRO A 53 14.27 -8.70 0.30
N ASP A 54 13.62 -9.87 0.33
CA ASP A 54 12.77 -10.35 -0.76
C ASP A 54 11.43 -9.58 -0.89
N GLN A 55 11.02 -8.87 0.15
CA GLN A 55 9.78 -8.11 0.20
C GLN A 55 9.97 -6.63 -0.12
N LEU A 56 11.19 -6.09 0.02
CA LEU A 56 11.50 -4.70 -0.29
C LEU A 56 11.07 -4.30 -1.71
N PRO A 57 11.31 -5.09 -2.77
CA PRO A 57 10.87 -4.72 -4.13
C PRO A 57 9.36 -4.52 -4.25
N LEU A 58 8.55 -5.26 -3.48
CA LEU A 58 7.09 -5.13 -3.50
C LEU A 58 6.64 -3.79 -2.92
N LEU A 59 7.30 -3.33 -1.85
CA LEU A 59 7.08 -1.99 -1.29
C LEU A 59 7.51 -0.90 -2.28
N MET A 60 8.67 -1.10 -2.94
CA MET A 60 9.17 -0.15 -3.94
C MET A 60 8.26 -0.02 -5.15
N LEU A 61 7.68 -1.12 -5.64
CA LEU A 61 6.78 -1.12 -6.79
C LEU A 61 5.44 -0.45 -6.48
N GLY A 62 4.95 -0.55 -5.24
CA GLY A 62 3.66 -0.01 -4.83
C GLY A 62 2.47 -0.83 -5.33
N PHE A 63 1.30 -0.19 -5.38
CA PHE A 63 0.05 -0.83 -5.79
C PHE A 63 -0.86 0.15 -6.52
N LEU A 64 -1.32 -0.29 -7.70
CA LEU A 64 -2.27 0.46 -8.51
C LEU A 64 -3.61 -0.30 -8.58
N PRO A 65 -4.72 0.34 -8.16
CA PRO A 65 -6.05 -0.17 -8.40
C PRO A 65 -6.29 -0.60 -9.85
N ARG A 66 -6.88 -1.78 -10.06
CA ARG A 66 -7.28 -2.31 -11.37
C ARG A 66 -8.31 -1.42 -12.05
N ASN A 67 -9.17 -0.74 -11.28
CA ASN A 67 -10.25 0.05 -11.86
C ASN A 67 -9.80 1.44 -12.32
N LYS A 68 -9.04 1.52 -13.43
CA LYS A 68 -8.83 2.78 -14.17
C LYS A 68 -10.09 3.27 -14.90
N SER A 69 -11.17 2.49 -14.90
CA SER A 69 -12.34 2.67 -15.77
C SER A 69 -13.58 3.13 -15.00
N ALA A 70 -13.75 4.44 -14.83
CA ALA A 70 -15.09 5.04 -14.71
C ALA A 70 -15.13 6.56 -15.01
N ASN A 71 -14.24 7.07 -15.87
CA ASN A 71 -14.51 8.33 -16.57
C ASN A 71 -14.98 8.08 -18.02
N THR A 72 -15.43 6.86 -18.30
CA THR A 72 -16.15 6.51 -19.52
C THR A 72 -17.61 6.37 -19.13
N HIS A 73 -18.49 7.15 -19.75
CA HIS A 73 -19.93 7.06 -19.60
C HIS A 73 -20.45 5.64 -19.85
N VAL A 74 -20.55 4.81 -18.81
CA VAL A 74 -21.30 3.55 -18.88
C VAL A 74 -22.77 3.89 -18.65
N ARG A 75 -23.51 4.06 -19.75
CA ARG A 75 -24.95 3.81 -19.76
C ARG A 75 -25.14 2.32 -19.49
N MET A 76 -25.43 1.94 -18.26
CA MET A 76 -25.88 0.58 -17.96
C MET A 76 -27.28 0.38 -18.55
N ALA A 77 -27.37 -0.36 -19.65
CA ALA A 77 -28.60 -1.02 -20.04
C ALA A 77 -28.76 -2.25 -19.13
N LEU A 78 -29.70 -2.18 -18.20
CA LEU A 78 -30.16 -3.35 -17.45
C LEU A 78 -30.73 -4.36 -18.46
N VAL A 79 -30.06 -5.49 -18.63
CA VAL A 79 -30.62 -6.65 -19.32
C VAL A 79 -31.37 -7.48 -18.27
N PRO A 80 -32.70 -7.65 -18.38
CA PRO A 80 -33.44 -8.51 -17.46
C PRO A 80 -33.03 -9.97 -17.67
N GLY A 81 -32.43 -10.61 -16.66
CA GLY A 81 -32.10 -12.04 -16.71
C GLY A 81 -30.82 -12.45 -15.99
N ASP A 82 -29.91 -11.51 -15.70
CA ASP A 82 -28.68 -11.84 -15.00
C ASP A 82 -28.91 -12.05 -13.51
N THR A 83 -28.63 -13.27 -13.07
CA THR A 83 -28.82 -13.71 -11.69
C THR A 83 -27.69 -13.12 -10.83
N ILE A 84 -28.05 -12.23 -9.91
CA ILE A 84 -27.13 -11.53 -9.01
C ILE A 84 -26.43 -12.54 -8.09
N ARG A 85 -25.23 -13.01 -8.47
CA ARG A 85 -24.23 -13.48 -7.53
C ARG A 85 -23.32 -12.30 -7.21
N THR A 86 -23.02 -12.12 -5.91
CA THR A 86 -21.99 -11.23 -5.36
C THR A 86 -22.31 -9.73 -5.16
N HIS A 87 -23.46 -9.34 -4.60
CA HIS A 87 -23.63 -7.97 -4.08
C HIS A 87 -24.47 -7.88 -2.79
N ILE A 88 -23.93 -8.36 -1.67
CA ILE A 88 -24.35 -7.85 -0.35
C ILE A 88 -23.11 -7.83 0.54
N PHE A 89 -22.32 -6.76 0.49
CA PHE A 89 -21.73 -6.15 1.69
C PHE A 89 -21.27 -4.73 1.34
N MET A 90 -21.99 -3.78 1.93
CA MET A 90 -22.01 -2.36 1.62
C MET A 90 -20.87 -1.65 2.36
N SER A 91 -19.99 -0.97 1.62
CA SER A 91 -19.19 0.13 2.16
C SER A 91 -19.99 1.41 1.91
N MET A 92 -20.22 2.20 2.96
CA MET A 92 -20.95 3.47 2.96
C MET A 92 -20.29 4.55 2.08
N SER A 93 -20.29 4.33 0.77
CA SER A 93 -20.19 5.39 -0.24
C SER A 93 -21.63 5.72 -0.64
N GLN A 94 -22.04 6.98 -0.52
CA GLN A 94 -23.35 7.45 -1.00
C GLN A 94 -23.50 7.35 -2.53
N ASN A 95 -22.48 6.83 -3.25
CA ASN A 95 -22.50 6.69 -4.69
C ASN A 95 -22.67 5.20 -5.09
N PRO A 96 -23.87 4.80 -5.60
CA PRO A 96 -24.15 3.43 -6.03
C PRO A 96 -23.37 3.00 -7.30
N ASN A 97 -22.65 3.92 -7.95
CA ASN A 97 -21.81 3.62 -9.11
C ASN A 97 -20.35 3.28 -8.74
N MET A 98 -19.99 3.27 -7.45
CA MET A 98 -18.68 2.84 -6.99
C MET A 98 -18.73 1.37 -6.56
N SER A 99 -18.04 0.50 -7.30
CA SER A 99 -17.67 -0.86 -6.87
C SER A 99 -16.68 -0.76 -5.69
N ALA A 100 -17.19 -0.44 -4.51
CA ALA A 100 -16.44 -0.04 -3.32
C ALA A 100 -15.61 -1.17 -2.66
N SER A 101 -15.24 -2.22 -3.37
CA SER A 101 -14.57 -3.39 -2.77
C SER A 101 -13.31 -3.87 -3.46
N GLU A 102 -13.04 -3.52 -4.71
CA GLU A 102 -11.98 -4.25 -5.41
C GLU A 102 -10.59 -3.69 -5.07
N ASP A 103 -10.42 -2.36 -5.06
CA ASP A 103 -9.12 -1.75 -4.78
C ASP A 103 -9.28 -0.47 -3.93
N LYS A 104 -9.10 -0.59 -2.61
CA LYS A 104 -9.29 0.51 -1.65
C LYS A 104 -8.08 1.42 -1.49
N TRP A 105 -6.94 0.98 -1.98
CA TRP A 105 -5.65 1.60 -1.72
C TRP A 105 -4.96 1.95 -3.03
N PHE A 106 -4.36 3.13 -3.07
CA PHE A 106 -3.38 3.53 -4.07
C PHE A 106 -2.06 3.72 -3.32
N ILE A 107 -1.01 3.02 -3.75
CA ILE A 107 0.27 3.02 -3.05
C ILE A 107 1.39 3.28 -4.05
N TYR A 108 2.28 4.22 -3.74
CA TYR A 108 3.44 4.51 -4.56
C TYR A 108 4.66 4.82 -3.68
N SER A 109 5.85 4.75 -4.26
CA SER A 109 7.11 5.14 -3.59
C SER A 109 7.86 6.21 -4.38
N ASP A 110 8.54 7.12 -3.67
CA ASP A 110 9.32 8.22 -4.28
C ASP A 110 10.65 7.75 -4.90
N GLY A 111 11.02 6.47 -4.77
CA GLY A 111 12.35 5.96 -5.07
C GLY A 111 13.38 6.29 -3.97
N PRO A 112 14.57 5.66 -4.00
CA PRO A 112 15.58 5.91 -2.99
C PRO A 112 16.21 7.29 -3.17
N ASP A 113 16.26 8.05 -2.10
CA ASP A 113 16.96 9.34 -2.04
C ASP A 113 18.46 9.10 -2.30
N PRO A 114 19.10 9.83 -3.24
CA PRO A 114 20.49 9.60 -3.62
C PRO A 114 21.50 9.82 -2.49
N MET A 115 21.17 10.66 -1.50
CA MET A 115 22.08 11.04 -0.42
C MET A 115 21.90 10.15 0.81
N THR A 116 20.68 9.74 1.10
CA THR A 116 20.34 9.01 2.33
C THR A 116 19.99 7.54 2.12
N GLY A 117 19.63 7.14 0.90
CA GLY A 117 19.09 5.81 0.62
C GLY A 117 17.67 5.60 1.16
N HIS A 118 17.06 6.63 1.75
CA HIS A 118 15.70 6.53 2.29
C HIS A 118 14.66 6.54 1.18
N VAL A 119 13.57 5.82 1.40
CA VAL A 119 12.40 5.79 0.53
C VAL A 119 11.17 6.18 1.34
N ARG A 120 10.31 7.01 0.73
CA ARG A 120 8.96 7.24 1.23
C ARG A 120 7.97 6.35 0.51
N LEU A 121 7.16 5.62 1.27
CA LEU A 121 6.02 4.86 0.77
C LEU A 121 4.74 5.61 1.14
N HIS A 122 3.90 5.92 0.16
CA HIS A 122 2.68 6.69 0.36
C HIS A 122 1.46 5.81 0.16
N MET A 123 0.59 5.73 1.16
CA MET A 123 -0.64 4.97 1.11
C MET A 123 -1.85 5.92 1.10
N HIS A 124 -2.63 5.85 0.03
CA HIS A 124 -3.80 6.69 -0.20
C HIS A 124 -5.07 5.85 -0.26
N ARG A 125 -6.21 6.40 0.18
CA ARG A 125 -7.51 5.83 -0.19
C ARG A 125 -7.77 6.08 -1.66
N SER A 126 -8.01 5.01 -2.42
CA SER A 126 -8.22 5.10 -3.88
C SER A 126 -9.42 5.99 -4.26
N TRP A 127 -10.43 6.08 -3.39
CA TRP A 127 -11.68 6.80 -3.70
C TRP A 127 -11.72 8.28 -3.33
N SER A 128 -10.92 8.72 -2.36
CA SER A 128 -10.79 10.16 -2.04
C SER A 128 -9.49 10.74 -2.58
N GLY A 129 -8.48 9.90 -2.77
CA GLY A 129 -7.10 10.32 -2.99
C GLY A 129 -6.41 10.80 -1.72
N ASN A 130 -7.08 10.81 -0.57
CA ASN A 130 -6.48 11.29 0.68
C ASN A 130 -5.36 10.35 1.10
N LYS A 131 -4.18 10.91 1.37
CA LYS A 131 -3.10 10.18 2.02
C LYS A 131 -3.56 9.76 3.42
N GLN A 132 -3.27 8.54 3.81
CA GLN A 132 -3.63 8.00 5.13
C GLN A 132 -2.37 7.73 5.93
N VAL A 133 -1.38 7.11 5.29
CA VAL A 133 -0.13 6.70 5.90
C VAL A 133 1.01 7.03 4.95
N GLU A 134 2.11 7.49 5.51
CA GLU A 134 3.41 7.57 4.87
C GLU A 134 4.42 6.83 5.74
N LEU A 135 5.21 5.95 5.12
CA LEU A 135 6.29 5.24 5.81
C LEU A 135 7.62 5.78 5.31
N LEU A 136 8.51 6.11 6.24
CA LEU A 136 9.91 6.37 5.96
C LEU A 136 10.68 5.06 6.12
N MET A 137 11.33 4.61 5.06
CA MET A 137 12.06 3.35 5.01
C MET A 137 13.53 3.59 4.70
N ASP A 138 14.41 2.88 5.40
CA ASP A 138 15.78 2.68 4.97
C ASP A 138 15.84 1.41 4.10
N THR A 139 16.34 1.58 2.87
CA THR A 139 16.45 0.48 1.91
C THR A 139 17.69 -0.40 2.12
N GLY A 140 18.64 0.03 2.95
CA GLY A 140 19.91 -0.68 3.13
C GLY A 140 20.79 -0.72 1.87
N LEU A 141 20.57 0.21 0.93
CA LEU A 141 21.43 0.38 -0.25
C LEU A 141 22.82 0.81 0.21
N GLY A 142 23.78 -0.11 0.10
CA GLY A 142 25.13 0.01 0.70
C GLY A 142 25.63 -1.29 1.32
N GLY A 143 24.80 -2.33 1.39
CA GLY A 143 25.15 -3.67 1.87
C GLY A 143 24.72 -3.94 3.30
N TYR A 144 24.34 -2.89 4.05
CA TYR A 144 23.75 -2.97 5.38
C TYR A 144 22.91 -1.69 5.61
N GLY A 145 21.68 -1.81 6.12
CA GLY A 145 20.93 -0.67 6.64
C GLY A 145 21.75 0.15 7.63
N LYS A 146 21.31 1.36 7.96
CA LYS A 146 21.96 2.30 8.89
C LYS A 146 22.36 1.67 10.22
N ASP A 147 21.64 0.64 10.66
CA ASP A 147 21.90 -0.12 11.88
C ASP A 147 22.76 -1.39 11.68
N GLY A 148 23.34 -1.59 10.49
CA GLY A 148 23.98 -2.86 10.13
C GLY A 148 22.97 -3.96 9.76
N LYS A 149 21.67 -3.64 9.74
CA LYS A 149 20.56 -4.60 9.60
C LYS A 149 19.71 -4.24 8.39
N GLY A 150 19.77 -5.06 7.34
CA GLY A 150 18.80 -5.15 6.24
C GLY A 150 18.14 -3.84 5.77
N ALA A 151 16.90 -3.95 5.31
CA ALA A 151 16.02 -2.81 5.08
C ALA A 151 15.04 -2.72 6.26
N SER A 152 14.60 -1.51 6.61
CA SER A 152 13.70 -1.31 7.75
C SER A 152 12.78 -0.11 7.54
N ILE A 153 11.66 -0.08 8.26
CA ILE A 153 10.86 1.12 8.47
C ILE A 153 11.48 1.88 9.64
N GLU A 154 11.69 3.19 9.50
CA GLU A 154 12.22 4.05 10.56
C GLU A 154 11.10 4.86 11.24
N ALA A 155 10.09 5.29 10.48
CA ALA A 155 9.02 6.14 10.98
C ALA A 155 7.72 5.98 10.20
N ILE A 156 6.62 6.33 10.88
CA ILE A 156 5.29 6.43 10.29
C ILE A 156 4.74 7.84 10.47
N THR A 157 4.17 8.39 9.42
CA THR A 157 3.50 9.68 9.38
C THR A 157 2.04 9.51 8.98
N TRP A 158 1.14 10.19 9.66
CA TRP A 158 -0.30 10.18 9.37
C TRP A 158 -0.92 11.57 9.53
N GLU A 159 -2.19 11.68 9.14
CA GLU A 159 -2.96 12.93 9.21
C GLU A 159 -3.53 13.18 10.61
N ALA A 160 -3.32 14.37 11.15
CA ALA A 160 -3.88 14.81 12.43
C ALA A 160 -5.05 15.80 12.30
N ASP A 161 -5.40 16.19 11.07
CA ASP A 161 -6.56 17.02 10.81
C ASP A 161 -7.86 16.26 11.13
N GLU A 162 -8.65 16.72 12.10
CA GLU A 162 -9.83 16.03 12.64
C GLU A 162 -10.88 15.66 11.57
N GLU A 163 -11.01 16.47 10.52
CA GLU A 163 -11.94 16.20 9.41
C GLU A 163 -11.48 15.04 8.50
N LYS A 164 -10.18 14.75 8.48
CA LYS A 164 -9.54 13.77 7.59
C LYS A 164 -9.00 12.54 8.34
N MET A 165 -8.78 12.68 9.63
CA MET A 165 -8.36 11.64 10.54
C MET A 165 -9.49 10.62 10.76
N TRP A 166 -9.14 9.36 11.01
CA TRP A 166 -10.11 8.41 11.54
C TRP A 166 -10.50 8.81 12.97
N LYS A 167 -11.81 8.76 13.27
CA LYS A 167 -12.31 9.07 14.61
C LYS A 167 -11.65 8.15 15.63
N ASP A 168 -11.15 8.75 16.72
CA ASP A 168 -10.52 8.07 17.84
C ASP A 168 -9.27 7.23 17.49
N ALA A 169 -8.65 7.45 16.32
CA ALA A 169 -7.46 6.72 15.92
C ALA A 169 -6.21 7.19 16.66
N SER A 170 -5.49 6.24 17.25
CA SER A 170 -4.18 6.46 17.87
C SER A 170 -3.05 6.15 16.88
N ALA A 171 -1.81 6.46 17.27
CA ALA A 171 -0.62 6.05 16.51
C ALA A 171 -0.58 4.52 16.27
N GLU A 172 -0.98 3.73 17.26
CA GLU A 172 -1.03 2.27 17.16
C GLU A 172 -2.01 1.80 16.09
N THR A 173 -3.19 2.44 15.99
CA THR A 173 -4.16 2.16 14.93
C THR A 173 -3.54 2.36 13.54
N TYR A 174 -2.78 3.44 13.33
CA TYR A 174 -2.12 3.67 12.04
C TYR A 174 -1.01 2.65 11.76
N MET A 175 -0.25 2.22 12.77
CA MET A 175 0.75 1.17 12.62
C MET A 175 0.11 -0.19 12.26
N GLU A 176 -1.00 -0.55 12.91
CA GLU A 176 -1.77 -1.75 12.59
C GLU A 176 -2.30 -1.70 11.15
N VAL A 177 -2.91 -0.58 10.75
CA VAL A 177 -3.39 -0.42 9.38
C VAL A 177 -2.24 -0.50 8.38
N ALA A 178 -1.09 0.10 8.66
CA ALA A 178 0.08 -0.02 7.78
C ALA A 178 0.54 -1.48 7.62
N ARG A 179 0.57 -2.26 8.70
CA ARG A 179 0.87 -3.71 8.65
C ARG A 179 -0.16 -4.48 7.83
N GLU A 180 -1.44 -4.23 8.06
CA GLU A 180 -2.51 -4.93 7.34
C GLU A 180 -2.51 -4.57 5.85
N VAL A 181 -2.31 -3.29 5.49
CA VAL A 181 -2.17 -2.87 4.09
C VAL A 181 -0.97 -3.54 3.43
N CYS A 182 0.20 -3.54 4.07
CA CYS A 182 1.38 -4.22 3.53
C CYS A 182 1.11 -5.72 3.32
N SER A 183 0.50 -6.40 4.29
CA SER A 183 0.22 -7.83 4.20
C SER A 183 -0.80 -8.17 3.11
N TRP A 184 -1.90 -7.45 3.07
CA TRP A 184 -3.04 -7.82 2.23
C TRP A 184 -3.02 -7.19 0.84
N VAL A 185 -2.52 -5.97 0.72
CA VAL A 185 -2.45 -5.26 -0.56
C VAL A 185 -1.14 -5.55 -1.28
N LEU A 186 -0.02 -5.45 -0.56
CA LEU A 186 1.33 -5.59 -1.14
C LEU A 186 1.92 -7.00 -1.02
N ASN A 187 1.30 -7.90 -0.26
CA ASN A 187 1.83 -9.22 0.06
C ASN A 187 3.18 -9.17 0.81
N VAL A 188 3.33 -8.21 1.73
CA VAL A 188 4.53 -7.95 2.52
C VAL A 188 4.25 -8.14 4.01
N GLN A 189 5.07 -8.94 4.70
CA GLN A 189 4.94 -9.18 6.13
C GLN A 189 5.96 -8.36 6.91
N LEU A 190 5.50 -7.27 7.51
CA LEU A 190 6.35 -6.39 8.31
C LEU A 190 6.61 -6.98 9.71
N GLY A 191 7.87 -7.06 10.13
CA GLY A 191 8.25 -7.45 11.49
C GLY A 191 8.16 -8.95 11.80
N ALA A 192 7.95 -9.80 10.78
CA ALA A 192 8.21 -11.22 10.92
C ALA A 192 9.73 -11.44 10.82
N SER A 193 10.43 -11.40 11.96
CA SER A 193 11.77 -11.99 12.04
C SER A 193 11.66 -13.49 11.72
N ASP A 194 12.72 -14.10 11.20
CA ASP A 194 12.78 -15.49 10.73
C ASP A 194 12.50 -16.57 11.81
N ASP A 195 11.91 -16.22 12.95
CA ASP A 195 11.50 -17.14 14.02
C ASP A 195 10.15 -17.84 13.76
N ALA A 196 9.40 -17.44 12.73
CA ALA A 196 8.21 -18.15 12.29
C ALA A 196 8.56 -19.17 11.19
N GLY A 197 9.10 -20.32 11.60
CA GLY A 197 9.32 -21.51 10.79
C GLY A 197 8.04 -22.14 10.24
N VAL A 198 7.28 -21.41 9.42
CA VAL A 198 6.32 -21.99 8.47
C VAL A 198 6.88 -21.78 7.08
N ALA A 199 7.69 -22.74 6.66
CA ALA A 199 8.15 -22.88 5.29
C ALA A 199 6.93 -23.01 4.36
N VAL A 200 6.47 -21.90 3.80
CA VAL A 200 5.82 -21.94 2.49
C VAL A 200 6.96 -22.13 1.50
N GLN A 201 7.13 -23.38 1.07
CA GLN A 201 8.05 -23.82 0.04
C GLN A 201 7.65 -23.19 -1.31
N LEU A 202 7.93 -21.90 -1.48
CA LEU A 202 7.95 -21.24 -2.78
C LEU A 202 9.36 -21.41 -3.34
N SER A 203 9.61 -22.61 -3.87
CA SER A 203 10.75 -22.87 -4.73
C SER A 203 10.57 -22.10 -6.04
N ARG A 204 10.95 -20.83 -6.03
CA ARG A 204 11.24 -20.07 -7.24
C ARG A 204 12.52 -19.33 -6.95
N GLU A 205 13.59 -19.72 -7.64
CA GLU A 205 14.91 -19.12 -7.52
C GLU A 205 14.77 -17.59 -7.51
N LEU A 206 15.12 -16.98 -6.37
CA LEU A 206 15.08 -15.54 -6.20
C LEU A 206 16.20 -14.93 -7.06
N PRO A 207 15.94 -13.81 -7.76
CA PRO A 207 16.97 -13.11 -8.50
C PRO A 207 18.10 -12.69 -7.54
N ILE A 208 19.33 -12.98 -7.95
CA ILE A 208 20.54 -12.70 -7.15
C ILE A 208 20.67 -11.17 -7.04
N ALA A 209 21.28 -10.66 -5.96
CA ALA A 209 21.41 -9.22 -5.68
C ALA A 209 21.84 -8.35 -6.89
N ALA A 210 22.64 -8.90 -7.80
CA ALA A 210 23.05 -8.25 -9.05
C ALA A 210 21.89 -7.93 -10.02
N GLU A 211 20.87 -8.79 -10.10
CA GLU A 211 19.69 -8.57 -10.96
C GLU A 211 18.75 -7.51 -10.37
N LEU A 212 18.69 -7.41 -9.04
CA LEU A 212 18.01 -6.32 -8.33
C LEU A 212 18.70 -4.98 -8.58
N THR A 213 20.04 -4.94 -8.53
CA THR A 213 20.80 -3.72 -8.89
C THR A 213 20.57 -3.32 -10.34
N ALA A 214 20.59 -4.27 -11.28
CA ALA A 214 20.34 -3.99 -12.70
C ALA A 214 18.90 -3.50 -12.96
N ALA A 215 17.90 -4.04 -12.26
CA ALA A 215 16.52 -3.58 -12.35
C ALA A 215 16.33 -2.16 -11.78
N MET A 216 17.13 -1.79 -10.77
CA MET A 216 17.12 -0.44 -10.20
C MET A 216 17.80 0.61 -11.10
N GLU A 217 18.81 0.22 -11.87
CA GLU A 217 19.49 1.11 -12.83
C GLU A 217 18.64 1.48 -14.06
N ILE A 218 17.61 0.69 -14.39
CA ILE A 218 16.69 0.96 -15.52
C ILE A 218 15.61 1.98 -15.14
N LEU A 219 15.51 2.38 -13.87
CA LEU A 219 14.51 3.34 -13.42
C LEU A 219 14.84 4.76 -13.92
N PRO A 220 13.91 5.46 -14.59
CA PRO A 220 14.15 6.83 -15.01
C PRO A 220 14.41 7.71 -13.79
N PRO A 221 15.33 8.70 -13.90
CA PRO A 221 15.64 9.60 -12.80
C PRO A 221 14.38 10.34 -12.36
N VAL A 222 14.17 10.40 -11.04
CA VAL A 222 13.13 11.23 -10.45
C VAL A 222 13.50 12.68 -10.71
N ASN A 223 12.67 13.40 -11.45
CA ASN A 223 12.79 14.86 -11.58
C ASN A 223 12.52 15.48 -10.21
N GLY A 224 13.58 15.68 -9.43
CA GLY A 224 13.55 16.29 -8.10
C GLY A 224 13.13 17.77 -8.07
N SER A 225 12.77 18.37 -9.22
CA SER A 225 12.42 19.80 -9.31
C SER A 225 10.98 20.13 -8.91
N VAL A 226 10.17 19.16 -8.43
CA VAL A 226 8.75 19.41 -8.12
C VAL A 226 8.50 19.78 -6.65
N TYR A 227 9.50 19.68 -5.77
CA TYR A 227 9.35 20.04 -4.34
C TYR A 227 10.05 21.32 -3.89
N SER A 228 10.67 22.10 -4.79
CA SER A 228 11.07 23.47 -4.44
C SER A 228 9.88 24.42 -4.60
N ARG A 229 9.02 24.51 -3.58
CA ARG A 229 8.16 25.68 -3.37
C ARG A 229 8.62 26.42 -2.13
N ASN A 230 8.98 27.67 -2.38
CA ASN A 230 9.43 28.70 -1.46
C ASN A 230 8.66 28.70 -0.13
N TYR A 231 9.42 28.64 0.95
CA TYR A 231 9.16 29.39 2.18
C TYR A 231 10.35 30.32 2.41
#